data_AF-A0A822Y8H6-F1
#
_entry.id   AF-A0A822Y8H6-F1
#
_cell.length_a   1.000
_cell.length_b   1.000
_cell.length_c   1.000
_cell.angle_alpha   90.00
_cell.angle_beta   90.00
_cell.angle_gamma   90.00
#
_symmetry.space_group_name_H-M   'P 1'
#
loop_
_entity.id
_entity.type
_entity.pdbx_description
1 polymer ?
#
loop_
_entity_poly.entity_id
_entity_poly.type
_entity_poly.pdbx_seq_one_letter_code
_entity_poly.pdbx_strand_id
1 'polypeptide(L)' 'MIKRAVFARELGVPIIMHDYLTGGFTANTSLAHYCRDNGLLLHIHRAMHAVIDRQKNHGIHFRVLAIYISSTL' A
#
# COMPACT_ATOMS: atom_id res chain seq x y z
N MET A 1 12.66 1.07 0.79
CA MET A 1 11.48 1.11 -0.09
C MET A 1 11.76 1.91 -1.37
N ILE A 2 11.98 3.24 -1.29
CA ILE A 2 12.17 4.12 -2.47
C ILE A 2 13.26 3.66 -3.44
N LYS A 3 14.44 3.20 -2.96
CA LYS A 3 15.50 2.67 -3.84
C LYS A 3 15.01 1.58 -4.80
N ARG A 4 14.08 0.72 -4.36
CA ARG A 4 13.49 -0.34 -5.20
C ARG A 4 12.50 0.24 -6.22
N ALA A 5 11.74 1.26 -5.84
CA ALA A 5 10.80 1.93 -6.74
C ALA A 5 11.53 2.75 -7.83
N VAL A 6 12.65 3.40 -7.48
CA VAL A 6 13.54 4.07 -8.43
C VAL A 6 14.09 3.06 -9.44
N PHE A 7 14.60 1.93 -8.96
CA PHE A 7 15.11 0.90 -9.86
C PHE A 7 14.01 0.34 -10.78
N ALA A 8 12.79 0.11 -10.27
CA ALA A 8 11.65 -0.31 -11.10
C ALA A 8 11.31 0.73 -12.18
N ARG A 9 11.33 2.02 -11.83
CA ARG A 9 11.16 3.12 -12.79
C ARG A 9 12.24 3.10 -13.87
N GLU A 10 13.51 2.93 -13.49
CA GLU A 10 14.65 2.86 -14.43
C GLU A 10 14.53 1.67 -15.39
N LEU A 11 13.97 0.55 -14.92
CA LEU A 11 13.66 -0.61 -15.77
C LEU A 11 12.46 -0.39 -16.69
N GLY A 12 11.69 0.69 -16.51
CA GLY A 12 10.51 1.00 -17.32
C GLY A 12 9.31 0.08 -17.07
N VAL A 13 9.25 -0.60 -15.92
CA VAL A 13 8.08 -1.44 -15.60
C VAL A 13 6.88 -0.58 -15.19
N PRO A 14 5.64 -0.97 -15.54
CA PRO A 14 4.47 -0.12 -15.33
C PRO A 14 3.87 -0.19 -13.92
N ILE A 15 4.24 -1.20 -13.11
CA ILE A 15 3.58 -1.51 -11.84
C ILE A 15 4.56 -1.99 -10.78
N ILE A 16 4.33 -1.58 -9.52
CA ILE A 16 4.99 -2.11 -8.33
C ILE A 16 3.97 -2.52 -7.27
N MET A 17 4.38 -3.26 -6.24
CA MET A 17 3.50 -3.68 -5.15
C MET A 17 4.02 -3.27 -3.76
N HIS A 18 3.09 -3.03 -2.82
CA HIS A 18 3.42 -2.73 -1.43
C HIS A 18 2.43 -3.37 -0.44
N ASP A 19 2.96 -3.97 0.62
CA ASP A 19 2.18 -4.45 1.76
C ASP A 19 1.91 -3.30 2.73
N TYR A 20 0.79 -2.59 2.58
CA TYR A 20 0.57 -1.32 3.28
C TYR A 20 0.44 -1.45 4.81
N LEU A 21 -0.07 -2.58 5.33
CA LEU A 21 -0.23 -2.80 6.77
C LEU A 21 1.09 -3.14 7.45
N THR A 22 1.88 -4.02 6.85
CA THR A 22 3.17 -4.44 7.41
C THR A 22 4.27 -3.42 7.14
N GLY A 23 4.21 -2.71 6.00
CA GLY A 23 5.06 -1.58 5.67
C GLY A 23 4.69 -0.29 6.40
N GLY A 24 3.44 -0.18 6.84
CA GLY A 24 2.90 0.94 7.59
C GLY A 24 2.36 2.07 6.70
N PHE A 25 1.36 2.78 7.21
CA PHE A 25 0.66 3.83 6.47
C PHE A 25 1.56 4.99 6.06
N THR A 26 2.51 5.41 6.90
CA THR A 26 3.47 6.46 6.55
C THR A 26 4.29 6.10 5.32
N ALA A 27 4.79 4.86 5.25
CA ALA A 27 5.55 4.39 4.10
C ALA A 27 4.65 4.29 2.85
N ASN A 28 3.43 3.76 3.00
CA ASN A 28 2.47 3.67 1.90
C ASN A 28 2.17 5.04 1.28
N THR A 29 1.89 6.06 2.10
CA THR A 29 1.61 7.42 1.61
C THR A 29 2.81 7.99 0.87
N SER A 30 4.03 7.88 1.42
CA SER A 30 5.24 8.32 0.73
C SER A 30 5.46 7.59 -0.61
N LEU A 31 5.16 6.29 -0.68
CA LEU A 31 5.27 5.52 -1.91
C LEU A 31 4.21 5.91 -2.93
N ALA A 32 2.98 6.15 -2.51
CA ALA A 32 1.88 6.58 -3.38
C ALA A 32 2.19 7.92 -4.05
N HIS A 33 2.71 8.90 -3.29
CA HIS A 33 3.19 10.17 -3.86
C HIS A 33 4.29 9.93 -4.90
N TYR A 34 5.30 9.12 -4.57
CA TYR A 34 6.34 8.77 -5.52
C TYR A 34 5.78 8.12 -6.79
N CYS A 35 4.84 7.18 -6.67
CA CYS A 35 4.24 6.50 -7.82
C CYS A 35 3.45 7.47 -8.71
N ARG A 36 2.71 8.41 -8.11
CA ARG A 36 1.98 9.45 -8.83
C ARG A 36 2.90 10.36 -9.63
N ASP A 37 4.00 10.81 -9.04
CA ASP A 37 4.96 11.73 -9.69
C ASP A 37 5.78 11.03 -10.79
N ASN A 38 5.89 9.70 -10.74
CA ASN A 38 6.73 8.91 -11.65
C ASN A 38 5.93 8.03 -12.62
N GLY A 39 4.60 8.11 -12.62
CA GLY A 39 3.74 7.37 -13.53
C GLY A 39 3.72 5.85 -13.30
N LEU A 40 3.95 5.40 -12.06
CA LEU A 40 3.93 3.98 -11.69
C LEU A 40 2.55 3.59 -11.14
N LEU A 41 2.02 2.45 -11.56
CA LEU A 41 0.88 1.83 -10.90
C LEU A 41 1.32 1.21 -9.57
N LEU A 42 0.50 1.36 -8.53
CA LEU A 42 0.78 0.81 -7.19
C LEU A 42 -0.27 -0.23 -6.81
N HIS A 43 0.12 -1.51 -6.82
CA HIS A 43 -0.69 -2.62 -6.33
C HIS A 43 -0.58 -2.74 -4.81
N ILE A 44 -1.70 -2.62 -4.10
CA ILE A 44 -1.74 -2.69 -2.64
C ILE A 44 -2.11 -4.10 -2.18
N HIS A 45 -1.22 -4.73 -1.42
CA HIS A 45 -1.47 -6.02 -0.81
C HIS A 45 -1.76 -5.86 0.69
N ARG A 46 -2.72 -6.64 1.20
CA ARG A 46 -3.30 -6.51 2.55
C ARG A 46 -2.74 -7.50 3.56
N ALA A 47 -1.47 -7.90 3.43
CA ALA A 47 -0.82 -8.79 4.39
C ALA A 47 -1.08 -8.32 5.84
N MET A 48 -1.29 -9.26 6.78
CA MET A 48 -1.66 -9.00 8.18
C MET A 48 -3.12 -8.57 8.45
N HIS A 49 -3.97 -8.31 7.44
CA HIS A 49 -5.34 -7.84 7.69
C HIS A 49 -6.18 -8.78 8.59
N ALA A 50 -6.09 -10.10 8.38
CA ALA A 50 -6.83 -11.10 9.16
C ALA A 50 -6.45 -11.15 10.64
N VAL A 51 -5.33 -10.54 11.04
CA VAL A 51 -4.94 -10.40 12.45
C VAL A 51 -5.85 -9.38 13.15
N ILE A 52 -6.35 -8.38 12.42
CA ILE A 52 -7.11 -7.26 12.98
C ILE A 52 -8.59 -7.24 12.54
N ASP A 53 -8.98 -7.92 11.46
CA ASP A 53 -10.33 -7.82 10.90
C ASP A 53 -11.17 -9.11 10.97
N ARG A 54 -10.60 -10.22 11.46
CA ARG A 54 -11.25 -11.55 11.41
C ARG A 54 -12.30 -11.76 12.49
N GLN A 55 -12.07 -11.25 13.71
CA GLN A 55 -12.97 -11.47 14.84
C GLN A 55 -14.09 -10.42 14.85
N LYS A 56 -15.34 -10.87 14.93
CA LYS A 56 -16.52 -9.97 14.90
C LYS A 56 -16.65 -9.10 16.16
N ASN A 57 -16.11 -9.56 17.28
CA ASN A 57 -16.27 -8.94 18.60
C ASN A 57 -15.08 -8.07 19.04
N HIS A 58 -13.94 -8.16 18.36
CA HIS A 58 -12.76 -7.34 18.66
C HIS A 58 -11.89 -7.18 17.42
N GLY A 59 -11.64 -5.94 17.01
CA GLY A 59 -10.83 -5.64 15.84
C GLY A 59 -11.35 -4.43 15.07
N ILE A 60 -10.86 -4.28 13.84
CA ILE A 60 -11.23 -3.24 12.89
C ILE A 60 -11.78 -3.93 11.65
N HIS A 61 -13.05 -3.72 11.35
CA HIS A 61 -13.67 -4.30 10.16
C HIS A 61 -12.95 -3.85 8.89
N PHE A 62 -12.67 -4.78 7.97
CA PHE A 62 -11.88 -4.54 6.75
C PHE A 62 -12.32 -3.30 5.95
N ARG A 63 -13.62 -3.01 5.91
CA ARG A 63 -14.18 -1.81 5.26
C ARG A 63 -13.49 -0.51 5.71
N VAL A 64 -13.14 -0.38 6.99
CA VAL A 64 -12.42 0.81 7.49
C VAL A 64 -11.03 0.90 6.88
N LEU A 65 -10.32 -0.23 6.79
CA LEU A 65 -8.99 -0.31 6.18
C LEU A 65 -9.04 -0.01 4.67
N ALA A 66 -10.06 -0.52 3.98
CA ALA A 66 -10.25 -0.29 2.54
C ALA A 66 -10.50 1.19 2.22
N ILE A 67 -11.30 1.89 3.02
CA ILE A 67 -11.53 3.34 2.87
C ILE A 67 -10.22 4.12 3.03
N TYR A 68 -9.42 3.76 4.04
CA TYR A 68 -8.15 4.43 4.29
C TYR A 68 -7.19 4.32 3.09
N ILE A 69 -7.04 3.12 2.51
CA ILE A 69 -6.21 2.92 1.32
C ILE A 69 -6.73 3.75 0.14
N SER A 70 -8.05 3.76 -0.09
CA SER A 70 -8.64 4.52 -1.20
C SER A 70 -8.42 6.03 -1.09
N SER A 71 -8.26 6.57 0.13
CA SER A 71 -7.99 8.00 0.34
C SER A 71 -6.52 8.42 0.15
N THR A 72 -5.60 7.46 0.10
CA THR A 72 -4.15 7.72 -0.05
C THR A 72 -3.63 7.50 -1.48
N LEU A 73 -4.46 6.93 -2.36
CA LEU A 73 -4.18 6.70 -3.79
C LEU A 73 -4.68 7.83 -4.70
#